data_AF-A0A8H7QXD0-F1
#
_entry.id   AF-A0A8H7QXD0-F1
#
_cell.length_a   1.000
_cell.length_b   1.000
_cell.length_c   1.000
_cell.angle_alpha   90.00
_cell.angle_beta   90.00
_cell.angle_gamma   90.00
#
_symmetry.space_group_name_H-M   'P 1'
#
loop_
_entity.id
_entity.type
_entity.pdbx_description
1 polymer ?
#
loop_
_entity_poly.entity_id
_entity_poly.type
_entity_poly.pdbx_seq_one_letter_code
_entity_poly.pdbx_strand_id
1 'polypeptide(L)'
;MSRPQEDGIIRFGDHISLKHEGTGRFLSSKGDEHYQSGSEQQKVFSSEDLLGDESTWIVLPPRVTNEEAGYEVGFEDEIRLKHVPTRSNLHSHEIESPASGQQEVSCFGNDDESDENDVWKVLQFDEDDEQYDDFWRVNQPVIIRHVQTGKLLHSHDIALSGGENEVSAYEGTDENDKWAVSFD
;
A
#
# COMPACT_ATOMS: atom_id res chain seq x y z
N MET A 1 -11.77 1.64 15.04
CA MET A 1 -11.27 1.33 13.69
C MET A 1 -12.26 0.38 13.06
N SER A 2 -12.77 0.68 11.86
CA SER A 2 -13.56 -0.30 11.10
C SER A 2 -12.57 -1.34 10.58
N ARG A 3 -12.69 -2.59 11.03
CA ARG A 3 -12.02 -3.71 10.39
C ARG A 3 -12.99 -4.29 9.35
N PRO A 4 -12.49 -5.02 8.33
CA PRO A 4 -13.35 -5.75 7.41
C PRO A 4 -14.39 -6.58 8.18
N GLN A 5 -15.59 -6.65 7.62
CA GLN A 5 -16.72 -7.39 8.22
C GLN A 5 -16.49 -8.90 8.10
N GLU A 6 -17.42 -9.72 8.64
CA GLU A 6 -17.30 -11.19 8.59
C GLU A 6 -17.22 -11.76 7.17
N ASP A 7 -17.71 -11.01 6.16
CA ASP A 7 -17.58 -11.39 4.76
C ASP A 7 -16.15 -11.24 4.21
N GLY A 8 -15.26 -10.55 4.92
CA GLY A 8 -13.88 -10.32 4.49
C GLY A 8 -13.73 -9.36 3.31
N ILE A 9 -14.80 -8.71 2.84
CA ILE A 9 -14.72 -7.72 1.75
C ILE A 9 -14.15 -6.42 2.30
N ILE A 10 -13.13 -5.89 1.63
CA ILE A 10 -12.53 -4.60 1.96
C ILE A 10 -13.44 -3.47 1.50
N ARG A 11 -13.67 -2.50 2.39
CA ARG A 11 -14.50 -1.33 2.11
C ARG A 11 -13.74 -0.04 2.32
N PHE A 12 -14.12 1.02 1.61
CA PHE A 12 -13.60 2.34 1.90
C PHE A 12 -13.90 2.73 3.36
N GLY A 13 -12.86 3.16 4.07
CA GLY A 13 -12.86 3.46 5.50
C GLY A 13 -12.33 2.33 6.39
N ASP A 14 -12.12 1.13 5.84
CA ASP A 14 -11.53 0.03 6.58
C ASP A 14 -10.06 0.28 6.87
N HIS A 15 -9.64 -0.17 8.05
CA HIS A 15 -8.25 -0.19 8.49
C HIS A 15 -7.69 -1.58 8.20
N ILE A 16 -6.61 -1.62 7.42
CA ILE A 16 -5.98 -2.83 6.91
C ILE A 16 -4.50 -2.85 7.27
N SER A 17 -3.92 -4.05 7.27
CA SER A 17 -2.48 -4.25 7.19
C SER A 17 -2.19 -5.02 5.90
N LEU A 18 -1.27 -4.50 5.09
CA LEU A 18 -0.89 -5.11 3.81
C LEU A 18 0.37 -5.94 4.00
N LYS A 19 0.25 -7.25 3.84
CA LYS A 19 1.35 -8.20 3.91
C LYS A 19 1.91 -8.42 2.52
N HIS A 20 3.22 -8.29 2.38
CA HIS A 20 3.96 -8.74 1.20
C HIS A 20 4.08 -10.26 1.26
N GLU A 21 3.55 -10.96 0.25
CA GLU A 21 3.45 -12.42 0.26
C GLU A 21 4.83 -13.10 0.23
N GLY A 22 5.78 -12.57 -0.55
CA GLY A 22 7.09 -13.17 -0.72
C GLY A 22 7.94 -13.20 0.55
N THR A 23 7.84 -12.15 1.38
CA THR A 23 8.66 -12.00 2.60
C THR A 23 7.87 -12.20 3.89
N GLY A 24 6.53 -12.18 3.81
CA GLY A 24 5.63 -12.23 4.95
C GLY A 24 5.63 -10.96 5.80
N ARG A 25 6.28 -9.88 5.35
CA ARG A 25 6.41 -8.59 6.05
C ARG A 25 5.28 -7.64 5.69
N PHE A 26 4.97 -6.71 6.56
CA PHE A 26 3.86 -5.77 6.39
C PHE A 26 4.36 -4.41 5.91
N LEU A 27 3.59 -3.77 5.03
CA LEU A 27 3.78 -2.38 4.62
C LEU A 27 3.67 -1.48 5.85
N SER A 28 4.73 -0.74 6.14
CA SER A 28 4.86 0.06 7.35
C SER A 28 5.46 1.43 7.06
N SER A 29 5.21 2.37 7.97
CA SER A 29 5.89 3.66 7.98
C SER A 29 5.99 4.21 9.41
N LYS A 30 6.90 5.16 9.63
CA LYS A 30 7.13 5.73 10.95
C LYS A 30 7.44 7.22 10.87
N GLY A 31 6.80 8.02 11.73
CA GLY A 31 6.72 9.48 11.57
C GLY A 31 8.03 10.24 11.74
N ASP A 32 8.99 9.68 12.49
CA ASP A 32 10.31 10.27 12.70
C ASP A 32 11.39 9.71 11.75
N GLU A 33 11.01 8.87 10.79
CA GLU A 33 11.95 8.25 9.85
C GLU A 33 11.71 8.72 8.42
N HIS A 34 12.73 9.34 7.83
CA HIS A 34 12.70 9.88 6.48
C HIS A 34 13.86 9.28 5.66
N TYR A 35 13.72 9.25 4.34
CA TYR A 35 14.83 8.88 3.47
C TYR A 35 15.98 9.87 3.60
N GLN A 36 17.22 9.38 3.55
CA GLN A 36 18.44 10.22 3.60
C GLN A 36 18.91 10.68 2.21
N SER A 37 18.19 10.28 1.18
CA SER A 37 18.39 10.60 -0.24
C SER A 37 17.04 10.58 -0.94
N GLY A 38 17.02 10.80 -2.26
CA GLY A 38 15.77 10.79 -3.01
C GLY A 38 14.93 12.02 -2.66
N SER A 39 13.66 11.81 -2.30
CA SER A 39 12.75 12.91 -1.97
C SER A 39 12.93 13.49 -0.57
N GLU A 40 13.64 12.76 0.30
CA GLU A 40 13.73 13.04 1.74
C GLU A 40 12.37 13.01 2.47
N GLN A 41 11.32 12.45 1.84
CA GLN A 41 10.02 12.25 2.47
C GLN A 41 10.04 11.10 3.48
N GLN A 42 8.92 10.94 4.20
CA GLN A 42 8.78 9.90 5.22
C GLN A 42 8.95 8.51 4.58
N LYS A 43 9.80 7.69 5.20
CA LYS A 43 10.21 6.36 4.73
C LYS A 43 9.02 5.40 4.73
N VAL A 44 8.85 4.63 3.66
CA VAL A 44 7.99 3.43 3.62
C VAL A 44 8.88 2.21 3.50
N PHE A 45 8.52 1.15 4.22
CA PHE A 45 9.31 -0.07 4.31
C PHE A 45 8.40 -1.26 4.61
N SER A 46 8.92 -2.48 4.51
CA SER A 46 8.23 -3.67 5.00
C SER A 46 8.91 -4.30 6.20
N SER A 47 8.14 -4.57 7.26
CA SER A 47 8.64 -5.05 8.56
C SER A 47 7.83 -6.23 9.12
N GLU A 48 8.42 -6.98 10.05
CA GLU A 48 7.76 -8.12 10.73
C GLU A 48 6.83 -7.67 11.86
N ASP A 49 6.82 -6.37 12.21
CA ASP A 49 6.16 -5.88 13.41
C ASP A 49 4.68 -5.53 13.16
N LEU A 50 3.83 -6.52 13.40
CA LEU A 50 2.38 -6.34 13.51
C LEU A 50 1.92 -5.78 14.86
N LEU A 51 2.80 -5.71 15.87
CA LEU A 51 2.41 -5.35 17.23
C LEU A 51 2.25 -3.84 17.41
N GLY A 52 2.69 -3.05 16.42
CA GLY A 52 2.54 -1.59 16.38
C GLY A 52 1.49 -1.10 15.39
N ASP A 53 0.93 0.08 15.65
CA ASP A 53 0.02 0.77 14.73
C ASP A 53 0.73 1.23 13.42
N GLU A 54 2.07 1.11 13.33
CA GLU A 54 2.95 1.50 12.22
C GLU A 54 2.69 0.74 10.90
N SER A 55 1.95 -0.36 10.96
CA SER A 55 1.55 -1.15 9.78
C SER A 55 0.06 -0.97 9.42
N THR A 56 -0.62 0.00 10.05
CA THR A 56 -2.06 0.23 9.85
C THR A 56 -2.32 1.33 8.84
N TRP A 57 -3.08 0.99 7.80
CA TRP A 57 -3.48 1.89 6.72
C TRP A 57 -5.00 1.97 6.65
N ILE A 58 -5.54 3.14 6.32
CA ILE A 58 -6.96 3.30 5.99
C ILE A 58 -7.13 3.36 4.47
N VAL A 59 -8.06 2.56 3.95
CA VAL A 59 -8.42 2.56 2.53
C VAL A 59 -9.40 3.70 2.28
N LEU A 60 -9.04 4.63 1.40
CA LEU A 60 -9.85 5.81 1.08
C LEU A 60 -10.10 5.89 -0.43
N PRO A 61 -11.18 6.55 -0.86
CA PRO A 61 -11.37 6.87 -2.27
C PRO A 61 -10.33 7.93 -2.75
N PRO A 62 -10.08 8.00 -4.07
CA PRO A 62 -9.14 8.96 -4.68
C PRO A 62 -9.61 10.41 -4.47
N ARG A 63 -10.92 10.63 -4.32
CA ARG A 63 -11.51 11.94 -4.01
C ARG A 63 -12.31 11.82 -2.72
N VAL A 64 -12.19 12.82 -1.84
CA VAL A 64 -12.98 12.82 -0.61
C VAL A 64 -14.45 13.11 -0.97
N THR A 65 -15.28 12.07 -0.96
CA THR A 65 -16.73 12.21 -0.99
C THR A 65 -17.33 11.52 0.24
N ASN A 66 -18.43 12.06 0.77
CA ASN A 66 -19.15 11.42 1.89
C ASN A 66 -19.91 10.17 1.43
N GLU A 67 -20.02 9.96 0.12
CA GLU A 67 -20.84 8.88 -0.44
C GLU A 67 -20.07 7.57 -0.52
N GLU A 68 -18.74 7.54 -0.44
CA GLU A 68 -17.96 6.31 -0.69
C GLU A 68 -17.64 5.49 0.57
N ALA A 69 -17.72 6.06 1.78
CA ALA A 69 -17.40 5.31 3.00
C ALA A 69 -18.37 4.13 3.22
N GLY A 70 -17.82 2.94 3.44
CA GLY A 70 -18.57 1.69 3.61
C GLY A 70 -18.94 0.98 2.30
N TYR A 71 -18.59 1.53 1.14
CA TYR A 71 -18.74 0.83 -0.14
C TYR A 71 -17.61 -0.17 -0.34
N GLU A 72 -17.96 -1.29 -0.97
CA GLU A 72 -17.05 -2.39 -1.30
C GLU A 72 -16.05 -1.92 -2.36
N VAL A 73 -14.77 -2.24 -2.14
CA VAL A 73 -13.71 -1.93 -3.09
C VAL A 73 -13.64 -3.07 -4.09
N GLY A 74 -13.97 -2.77 -5.34
CA GLY A 74 -13.85 -3.68 -6.46
C GLY A 74 -12.42 -3.77 -6.99
N PHE A 75 -12.14 -4.79 -7.80
CA PHE A 75 -10.99 -4.73 -8.69
C PHE A 75 -11.16 -3.62 -9.73
N GLU A 76 -10.04 -3.07 -10.18
CA GLU A 76 -9.94 -1.86 -11.02
C GLU A 76 -10.32 -0.54 -10.35
N ASP A 77 -10.84 -0.56 -9.11
CA ASP A 77 -11.11 0.66 -8.36
C ASP A 77 -9.81 1.38 -7.98
N GLU A 78 -9.87 2.70 -8.07
CA GLU A 78 -8.83 3.59 -7.57
C GLU A 78 -9.02 3.81 -6.06
N ILE A 79 -7.91 3.84 -5.34
CA ILE A 79 -7.85 4.00 -3.90
C ILE A 79 -6.71 4.96 -3.52
N ARG A 80 -6.76 5.47 -2.29
CA ARG A 80 -5.61 6.01 -1.56
C ARG A 80 -5.43 5.20 -0.29
N LEU A 81 -4.18 4.94 0.08
CA LEU A 81 -3.83 4.31 1.34
C LEU A 81 -3.24 5.38 2.25
N LYS A 82 -3.91 5.69 3.35
CA LYS A 82 -3.41 6.67 4.32
C LYS A 82 -2.87 5.96 5.55
N HIS A 83 -1.63 6.26 5.91
CA HIS A 83 -0.99 5.71 7.08
C HIS A 83 -1.68 6.26 8.33
N VAL A 84 -2.21 5.38 9.18
CA VAL A 84 -3.07 5.79 10.30
C VAL A 84 -2.32 6.62 11.36
N PRO A 85 -1.12 6.21 11.83
CA PRO A 85 -0.37 6.99 12.81
C PRO A 85 0.04 8.39 12.36
N THR A 86 0.44 8.55 11.10
CA THR A 86 1.04 9.82 10.61
C THR A 86 0.14 10.64 9.72
N ARG A 87 -1.00 10.09 9.30
CA ARG A 87 -2.02 10.75 8.46
C ARG A 87 -1.55 11.10 7.04
N SER A 88 -0.34 10.70 6.65
CA SER A 88 0.24 10.83 5.31
C SER A 88 -0.26 9.73 4.38
N ASN A 89 -0.24 9.99 3.08
CA ASN A 89 -0.69 9.08 2.03
C ASN A 89 0.51 8.27 1.51
N LEU A 90 0.27 7.00 1.16
CA LEU A 90 1.20 6.21 0.36
C LEU A 90 1.34 6.87 -1.01
N HIS A 91 2.57 7.20 -1.37
CA HIS A 91 2.89 8.09 -2.48
C HIS A 91 4.02 7.52 -3.32
N SER A 92 4.03 7.84 -4.62
CA SER A 92 5.18 7.52 -5.47
C SER A 92 5.37 8.55 -6.58
N HIS A 93 6.59 8.69 -7.07
CA HIS A 93 7.01 9.74 -8.00
C HIS A 93 8.24 9.33 -8.77
N GLU A 94 8.63 10.06 -9.81
CA GLU A 94 9.81 9.75 -10.65
C GLU A 94 11.15 10.07 -9.96
N ILE A 95 11.35 9.51 -8.76
CA ILE A 95 12.59 9.56 -7.97
C ILE A 95 13.07 8.13 -7.75
N GLU A 96 14.39 7.92 -7.80
CA GLU A 96 14.98 6.60 -7.57
C GLU A 96 14.92 6.23 -6.07
N SER A 97 14.56 4.98 -5.79
CA SER A 97 14.54 4.41 -4.45
C SER A 97 15.98 4.23 -3.93
N PRO A 98 16.20 4.39 -2.62
CA PRO A 98 17.55 4.53 -2.07
C PRO A 98 18.39 3.25 -2.09
N ALA A 99 17.79 2.04 -2.15
CA ALA A 99 18.53 0.79 -2.07
C ALA A 99 18.60 0.05 -3.42
N SER A 100 17.48 -0.17 -4.10
CA SER A 100 17.45 -0.88 -5.40
C SER A 100 17.60 0.02 -6.62
N GLY A 101 17.38 1.34 -6.49
CA GLY A 101 17.30 2.26 -7.62
C GLY A 101 16.03 2.09 -8.46
N GLN A 102 15.00 1.42 -7.93
CA GLN A 102 13.66 1.38 -8.51
C GLN A 102 12.95 2.72 -8.30
N GLN A 103 11.62 2.81 -8.44
CA GLN A 103 10.91 4.04 -8.12
C GLN A 103 10.66 4.14 -6.60
N GLU A 104 10.92 5.31 -6.03
CA GLU A 104 10.70 5.57 -4.61
C GLU A 104 9.20 5.53 -4.28
N VAL A 105 8.87 4.85 -3.17
CA VAL A 105 7.56 4.90 -2.53
C VAL A 105 7.75 5.51 -1.15
N SER A 106 6.93 6.49 -0.82
CA SER A 106 7.07 7.31 0.39
C SER A 106 5.71 7.57 1.05
N CYS A 107 5.75 8.21 2.20
CA CYS A 107 4.58 8.82 2.82
C CYS A 107 4.61 10.33 2.56
N PHE A 108 3.55 10.88 1.95
CA PHE A 108 3.45 12.30 1.58
C PHE A 108 2.17 12.95 2.12
N GLY A 109 2.24 14.27 2.38
CA GLY A 109 1.08 15.07 2.75
C GLY A 109 0.47 14.70 4.09
N ASN A 110 -0.83 14.96 4.24
CA ASN A 110 -1.59 14.80 5.49
C ASN A 110 -3.11 14.72 5.23
N ASP A 111 -3.93 15.15 6.18
CA ASP A 111 -5.39 15.21 6.01
C ASP A 111 -5.88 16.26 5.00
N ASP A 112 -5.15 17.36 4.87
CA ASP A 112 -5.48 18.49 4.01
C ASP A 112 -4.59 18.58 2.75
N GLU A 113 -3.58 17.72 2.65
CA GLU A 113 -2.60 17.71 1.56
C GLU A 113 -2.53 16.33 0.89
N SER A 114 -2.87 16.29 -0.39
CA SER A 114 -2.85 15.11 -1.24
C SER A 114 -2.85 15.51 -2.71
N ASP A 115 -2.28 14.69 -3.58
CA ASP A 115 -2.25 14.89 -5.03
C ASP A 115 -2.47 13.58 -5.83
N GLU A 116 -2.28 13.64 -7.15
CA GLU A 116 -2.52 12.51 -8.06
C GLU A 116 -1.50 11.36 -7.89
N ASN A 117 -0.37 11.60 -7.23
CA ASN A 117 0.65 10.60 -6.93
C ASN A 117 0.34 9.79 -5.66
N ASP A 118 -0.76 10.11 -4.98
CA ASP A 118 -1.28 9.30 -3.86
C ASP A 118 -2.23 8.19 -4.33
N VAL A 119 -2.59 8.19 -5.63
CA VAL A 119 -3.64 7.33 -6.17
C VAL A 119 -3.07 6.01 -6.68
N TRP A 120 -3.64 4.93 -6.17
CA TRP A 120 -3.31 3.56 -6.51
C TRP A 120 -4.54 2.85 -7.05
N LYS A 121 -4.36 1.72 -7.69
CA LYS A 121 -5.43 0.87 -8.20
C LYS A 121 -5.22 -0.57 -7.78
N VAL A 122 -6.27 -1.21 -7.28
CA VAL A 122 -6.24 -2.62 -6.86
C VAL A 122 -6.57 -3.51 -8.05
N LEU A 123 -5.71 -4.49 -8.31
CA LEU A 123 -5.82 -5.43 -9.42
C LEU A 123 -5.76 -6.86 -8.89
N GLN A 124 -6.38 -7.79 -9.60
CA GLN A 124 -6.18 -9.21 -9.35
C GLN A 124 -4.74 -9.56 -9.71
N PHE A 125 -4.12 -10.43 -8.92
CA PHE A 125 -2.83 -10.99 -9.31
C PHE A 125 -3.00 -12.01 -10.45
N ASP A 126 -4.04 -12.85 -10.38
CA ASP A 126 -4.39 -13.84 -11.39
C ASP A 126 -5.76 -13.50 -11.99
N GLU A 127 -5.78 -12.92 -13.19
CA GLU A 127 -7.01 -12.48 -13.88
C GLU A 127 -7.90 -13.67 -14.33
N ASP A 128 -7.35 -14.89 -14.38
CA ASP A 128 -8.07 -16.09 -14.83
C ASP A 128 -8.66 -16.92 -13.67
N ASP A 129 -8.50 -16.48 -12.41
CA ASP A 129 -9.03 -17.23 -11.26
C ASP A 129 -10.53 -16.97 -11.05
N GLU A 130 -11.35 -17.78 -11.74
CA GLU A 130 -12.82 -17.80 -11.64
C GLU A 130 -13.36 -18.07 -10.21
N GLN A 131 -12.52 -18.37 -9.22
CA GLN A 131 -12.98 -18.55 -7.82
C GLN A 131 -13.30 -17.24 -7.10
N TYR A 132 -12.75 -16.11 -7.56
CA TYR A 132 -12.96 -14.83 -6.87
C TYR A 132 -14.11 -14.03 -7.48
N ASP A 133 -14.87 -13.34 -6.64
CA ASP A 133 -15.84 -12.34 -7.09
C ASP A 133 -15.14 -11.02 -7.44
N ASP A 134 -15.90 -10.03 -7.90
CA ASP A 134 -15.36 -8.75 -8.39
C ASP A 134 -14.75 -7.86 -7.29
N PHE A 135 -14.72 -8.31 -6.02
CA PHE A 135 -14.34 -7.50 -4.86
C PHE A 135 -13.02 -7.92 -4.21
N TRP A 136 -12.30 -6.93 -3.69
CA TRP A 136 -11.08 -7.13 -2.93
C TRP A 136 -11.37 -7.69 -1.53
N ARG A 137 -10.69 -8.78 -1.15
CA ARG A 137 -10.90 -9.48 0.13
C ARG A 137 -9.63 -9.66 0.97
N VAL A 138 -9.85 -9.86 2.27
CA VAL A 138 -8.82 -10.31 3.22
C VAL A 138 -8.24 -11.65 2.76
N ASN A 139 -6.92 -11.81 2.88
CA ASN A 139 -6.12 -12.98 2.48
C ASN A 139 -6.14 -13.29 0.97
N GLN A 140 -6.73 -12.41 0.14
CA GLN A 140 -6.66 -12.54 -1.32
C GLN A 140 -5.41 -11.83 -1.84
N PRO A 141 -4.54 -12.51 -2.61
CA PRO A 141 -3.41 -11.89 -3.27
C PRO A 141 -3.86 -10.87 -4.33
N VAL A 142 -3.29 -9.68 -4.28
CA VAL A 142 -3.55 -8.57 -5.20
C VAL A 142 -2.27 -7.91 -5.67
N ILE A 143 -2.38 -7.15 -6.75
CA ILE A 143 -1.39 -6.19 -7.22
C ILE A 143 -1.93 -4.79 -6.93
N ILE A 144 -1.07 -3.88 -6.48
CA ILE A 144 -1.43 -2.48 -6.24
C ILE A 144 -0.61 -1.61 -7.20
N ARG A 145 -1.26 -1.03 -8.21
CA ARG A 145 -0.62 -0.24 -9.27
C ARG A 145 -0.70 1.25 -8.95
N HIS A 146 0.42 1.94 -8.97
CA HIS A 146 0.46 3.40 -8.90
C HIS A 146 -0.16 3.99 -10.18
N VAL A 147 -1.21 4.80 -10.05
CA VAL A 147 -1.97 5.27 -11.22
C VAL A 147 -1.14 6.18 -12.11
N GLN A 148 -0.38 7.10 -11.51
CA GLN A 148 0.34 8.11 -12.29
C GLN A 148 1.51 7.53 -13.10
N THR A 149 2.22 6.53 -12.56
CA THR A 149 3.42 5.98 -13.22
C THR A 149 3.19 4.59 -13.82
N GLY A 150 2.08 3.93 -13.50
CA GLY A 150 1.77 2.58 -13.95
C GLY A 150 2.61 1.48 -13.29
N LYS A 151 3.52 1.82 -12.37
CA LYS A 151 4.40 0.88 -11.67
C LYS A 151 3.70 0.19 -10.52
N LEU A 152 4.18 -0.99 -10.12
CA LEU A 152 3.54 -1.83 -9.10
C LEU A 152 4.19 -1.64 -7.74
N LEU A 153 3.39 -1.58 -6.67
CA LEU A 153 3.90 -1.60 -5.30
C LEU A 153 4.65 -2.91 -5.07
N HIS A 154 5.89 -2.82 -4.64
CA HIS A 154 6.84 -3.92 -4.64
C HIS A 154 7.63 -3.96 -3.33
N SER A 155 8.03 -5.15 -2.89
CA SER A 155 9.01 -5.30 -1.81
C SER A 155 9.85 -6.56 -1.99
N HIS A 156 11.05 -6.58 -1.41
CA HIS A 156 12.03 -7.63 -1.65
C HIS A 156 13.09 -7.68 -0.54
N ASP A 157 13.93 -8.71 -0.52
CA ASP A 157 15.00 -8.92 0.48
C ASP A 157 16.21 -7.96 0.34
N ILE A 158 16.01 -6.80 -0.28
CA ILE A 158 16.96 -5.69 -0.24
C ILE A 158 16.57 -4.79 0.94
N ALA A 159 17.44 -4.69 1.93
CA ALA A 159 17.19 -3.93 3.14
C ALA A 159 17.55 -2.45 3.00
N LEU A 160 16.79 -1.60 3.67
CA LEU A 160 17.16 -0.23 4.00
C LEU A 160 18.19 -0.22 5.14
N SER A 161 18.70 0.96 5.49
CA SER A 161 19.75 1.13 6.52
C SER A 161 19.36 0.64 7.92
N GLY A 162 18.06 0.47 8.21
CA GLY A 162 17.55 -0.06 9.48
C GLY A 162 17.31 -1.59 9.50
N GLY A 163 17.54 -2.29 8.37
CA GLY A 163 17.32 -3.73 8.26
C GLY A 163 15.89 -4.12 7.83
N GLU A 164 14.98 -3.16 7.73
CA GLU A 164 13.67 -3.36 7.11
C GLU A 164 13.81 -3.50 5.60
N ASN A 165 12.89 -4.20 4.96
CA ASN A 165 12.95 -4.37 3.51
C ASN A 165 12.48 -3.08 2.82
N GLU A 166 13.16 -2.70 1.74
CA GLU A 166 12.73 -1.59 0.91
C GLU A 166 11.36 -1.90 0.29
N VAL A 167 10.53 -0.86 0.23
CA VAL A 167 9.31 -0.83 -0.57
C VAL A 167 9.54 0.18 -1.69
N SER A 168 9.16 -0.20 -2.89
CA SER A 168 9.42 0.54 -4.12
C SER A 168 8.25 0.39 -5.08
N ALA A 169 8.28 1.16 -6.17
CA ALA A 169 7.39 1.00 -7.31
C ALA A 169 8.19 0.39 -8.48
N TYR A 170 7.84 -0.83 -8.86
CA TYR A 170 8.58 -1.66 -9.79
C TYR A 170 8.04 -1.57 -11.22
N GLU A 171 8.96 -1.59 -12.19
CA GLU A 171 8.64 -1.67 -13.61
C GLU A 171 8.61 -3.15 -14.04
N GLY A 172 7.41 -3.68 -14.29
CA GLY A 172 7.21 -5.07 -14.69
C GLY A 172 6.14 -5.75 -13.85
N THR A 173 6.19 -7.09 -13.83
CA THR A 173 5.43 -7.91 -12.89
C THR A 173 6.24 -9.15 -12.48
N ASP A 174 6.31 -9.42 -11.19
CA ASP A 174 6.86 -10.64 -10.62
C ASP A 174 6.18 -11.00 -9.28
N GLU A 175 6.71 -12.02 -8.60
CA GLU A 175 6.14 -12.52 -7.34
C GLU A 175 6.28 -11.54 -6.16
N ASN A 176 7.13 -10.51 -6.27
CA ASN A 176 7.37 -9.50 -5.25
C ASN A 176 6.38 -8.32 -5.33
N ASP A 177 5.47 -8.34 -6.31
CA ASP A 177 4.34 -7.41 -6.41
C ASP A 177 3.09 -7.94 -5.69
N LYS A 178 3.17 -9.12 -5.08
CA LYS A 178 2.04 -9.78 -4.40
C LYS A 178 1.86 -9.24 -2.99
N TRP A 179 0.69 -8.64 -2.77
CA TRP A 179 0.25 -8.21 -1.45
C TRP A 179 -1.07 -8.87 -1.08
N ALA A 180 -1.32 -9.05 0.21
CA ALA A 180 -2.61 -9.47 0.73
C ALA A 180 -2.96 -8.68 1.99
N VAL A 181 -4.24 -8.35 2.18
CA VAL A 181 -4.68 -7.84 3.48
C VAL A 181 -4.64 -8.99 4.49
N SER A 182 -3.88 -8.84 5.57
CA SER A 182 -3.74 -9.87 6.61
C SER A 182 -3.77 -9.22 7.99
N PHE A 183 -4.35 -9.91 8.97
CA PHE A 183 -4.38 -9.50 10.38
C PHE A 183 -3.70 -10.50 11.31
N ASP A 184 -3.04 -11.50 10.72
CA ASP A 184 -2.48 -12.69 11.36
C ASP A 184 -0.95 -12.62 11.46
#